data_AF-B0EM63-F1
#
_entry.id   AF-B0EM63-F1
#
_cell.length_a   1.000
_cell.length_b   1.000
_cell.length_c   1.000
_cell.angle_alpha   90.00
_cell.angle_beta   90.00
_cell.angle_gamma   90.00
#
_symmetry.space_group_name_H-M   'P 1'
#
loop_
_entity.id
_entity.type
_entity.pdbx_description
1 polymer ?
#
loop_
_entity_poly.entity_id
_entity_poly.type
_entity_poly.pdbx_seq_one_letter_code
_entity_poly.pdbx_strand_id
1 'polypeptide(L)'
;MGFSTNFRKEAGAHGKDTWGIFRVHQFEKIEQFCMTLPDKSWEMHEEMIKNARDFFESLKIPYRVVNIVSGALNNAAAKKYDLEGYFPGFNEYRELVSCSNCTDYQSRELEVRLQTDKKDKTKSYVHMLNSTLCATERALCCILENYQCEDGIIVPEVLRPYVGGVEKIPFIAPKPVWAKEEKKSTKKN
;
A
#
# COMPACT_ATOMS: atom_id res chain seq x y z
N MET A 1 5.98 13.87 1.50
CA MET A 1 5.19 12.93 0.68
C MET A 1 5.77 12.91 -0.73
N GLY A 2 6.05 11.74 -1.28
CA GLY A 2 6.40 11.55 -2.69
C GLY A 2 5.17 11.16 -3.50
N PHE A 3 5.11 11.62 -4.75
CA PHE A 3 4.12 11.20 -5.74
C PHE A 3 4.86 10.84 -7.03
N SER A 4 4.62 9.63 -7.55
CA SER A 4 5.25 9.18 -8.79
C SER A 4 4.51 8.02 -9.46
N THR A 5 4.72 7.92 -10.77
CA THR A 5 4.45 6.71 -11.55
C THR A 5 5.54 5.67 -11.25
N ASN A 6 5.13 4.46 -10.90
CA ASN A 6 6.01 3.36 -10.52
C ASN A 6 5.95 2.27 -11.59
N PHE A 7 7.12 1.77 -11.98
CA PHE A 7 7.26 0.73 -13.00
C PHE A 7 7.81 -0.55 -12.40
N ARG A 8 7.13 -1.69 -12.60
CA ARG A 8 7.58 -3.02 -12.13
C ARG A 8 7.51 -4.05 -13.25
N LYS A 9 8.60 -4.82 -13.42
CA LYS A 9 8.63 -5.92 -14.40
C LYS A 9 7.72 -7.09 -14.02
N GLU A 10 7.35 -7.21 -12.74
CA GLU A 10 6.58 -8.36 -12.20
C GLU A 10 7.19 -9.73 -12.57
N ALA A 11 8.51 -9.78 -12.73
CA ALA A 11 9.25 -11.01 -13.00
C ALA A 11 9.12 -11.97 -11.82
N GLY A 12 8.54 -13.15 -12.04
CA GLY A 12 8.26 -14.16 -11.01
C GLY A 12 6.78 -14.30 -10.63
N ALA A 13 5.89 -13.43 -11.12
CA ALA A 13 4.45 -13.50 -10.86
C ALA A 13 3.66 -14.12 -12.04
N HIS A 14 4.28 -14.99 -12.85
CA HIS A 14 3.64 -15.54 -14.04
C HIS A 14 2.33 -16.27 -13.68
N GLY A 15 1.22 -15.84 -14.27
CA GLY A 15 -0.11 -16.40 -14.03
C GLY A 15 -0.81 -15.94 -12.75
N LYS A 16 -0.21 -15.04 -11.94
CA LYS A 16 -0.83 -14.53 -10.70
C LYS A 16 -1.46 -13.15 -10.91
N ASP A 17 -2.73 -13.00 -10.50
CA ASP A 17 -3.50 -11.74 -10.56
C ASP A 17 -3.48 -11.10 -11.97
N THR A 18 -3.59 -11.91 -13.03
CA THR A 18 -3.47 -11.44 -14.43
C THR A 18 -4.66 -10.62 -14.94
N TRP A 19 -5.72 -10.51 -14.13
CA TRP A 19 -6.96 -9.82 -14.50
C TRP A 19 -7.11 -8.51 -13.73
N GLY A 20 -7.66 -7.50 -14.41
CA GLY A 20 -7.90 -6.18 -13.82
C GLY A 20 -6.64 -5.35 -13.68
N ILE A 21 -6.64 -4.44 -12.69
CA ILE A 21 -5.56 -3.46 -12.46
C ILE A 21 -4.81 -3.68 -11.14
N PHE A 22 -5.10 -4.75 -10.41
CA PHE A 22 -4.52 -5.00 -9.08
C PHE A 22 -3.00 -5.24 -9.11
N ARG A 23 -2.53 -5.92 -10.17
CA ARG A 23 -1.11 -6.17 -10.44
C ARG A 23 -0.82 -5.76 -11.88
N VAL A 24 -0.10 -4.65 -12.03
CA VAL A 24 0.20 -4.03 -13.32
C VAL A 24 1.64 -3.57 -13.37
N HIS A 25 2.16 -3.38 -14.58
CA HIS A 25 3.52 -2.91 -14.80
C HIS A 25 3.72 -1.43 -14.49
N GLN A 26 2.64 -0.65 -14.50
CA GLN A 26 2.65 0.79 -14.27
C GLN A 26 1.51 1.15 -13.33
N PHE A 27 1.81 1.90 -12.28
CA PHE A 27 0.81 2.36 -11.30
C PHE A 27 1.25 3.64 -10.60
N GLU A 28 0.30 4.45 -10.13
CA GLU A 28 0.62 5.65 -9.33
C GLU A 28 0.72 5.31 -7.84
N LYS A 29 1.64 6.02 -7.16
CA LYS A 29 1.85 5.81 -5.73
C LYS A 29 2.13 7.12 -5.00
N ILE A 30 1.46 7.25 -3.85
CA ILE A 30 1.74 8.26 -2.85
C ILE A 30 2.54 7.59 -1.72
N GLU A 31 3.74 8.09 -1.45
CA GLU A 31 4.70 7.49 -0.51
C GLU A 31 5.07 8.47 0.62
N GLN A 32 5.10 7.97 1.84
CA GLN A 32 5.74 8.59 2.99
C GLN A 32 7.21 8.20 2.99
N PHE A 33 8.11 9.18 3.09
CA PHE A 33 9.53 8.94 3.29
C PHE A 33 10.03 9.89 4.36
N CYS A 34 10.66 9.34 5.39
CA CYS A 34 11.14 10.11 6.53
C CYS A 34 12.62 9.84 6.78
N MET A 35 13.38 10.92 6.98
CA MET A 35 14.73 10.87 7.54
C MET A 35 14.65 11.37 8.97
N THR A 36 15.14 10.58 9.92
CA THR A 36 15.04 10.91 11.34
C THR A 36 16.39 10.82 12.02
N LEU A 37 16.47 11.40 13.22
CA LEU A 37 17.51 11.00 14.17
C LEU A 37 17.35 9.51 14.52
N PRO A 38 18.45 8.78 14.83
CA PRO A 38 18.40 7.36 15.15
C PRO A 38 17.45 7.00 16.31
N ASP A 39 17.42 7.83 17.35
CA ASP A 39 16.59 7.66 18.54
C ASP A 39 15.09 7.93 18.29
N LYS A 40 14.76 8.58 17.18
CA LYS A 40 13.38 8.93 16.79
C LYS A 40 12.76 8.01 15.75
N SER A 41 13.53 7.11 15.13
CA SER A 41 13.01 6.32 14.00
C SER A 41 11.84 5.40 14.37
N TRP A 42 11.83 4.85 15.58
CA TRP A 42 10.78 3.91 15.99
C TRP A 42 9.46 4.61 16.30
N GLU A 43 9.53 5.81 16.89
CA GLU A 43 8.37 6.69 17.06
C GLU A 43 7.77 7.07 15.70
N MET A 44 8.62 7.46 14.75
CA MET A 44 8.20 7.77 13.38
C MET A 44 7.63 6.54 12.64
N HIS A 45 8.14 5.33 12.89
CA HIS A 45 7.60 4.11 12.27
C HIS A 45 6.13 3.88 12.67
N GLU A 46 5.81 4.07 13.95
CA GLU A 46 4.45 3.96 14.46
C GLU A 46 3.55 5.12 13.98
N GLU A 47 4.09 6.32 13.81
CA GLU A 47 3.38 7.45 13.19
C GLU A 47 3.05 7.18 11.71
N MET A 48 4.00 6.67 10.92
CA MET A 48 3.81 6.42 9.50
C MET A 48 2.75 5.34 9.22
N ILE A 49 2.71 4.26 10.02
CA ILE A 49 1.65 3.27 9.90
C ILE A 49 0.31 3.82 10.40
N LYS A 50 0.29 4.68 11.43
CA LYS A 50 -0.92 5.37 11.86
C LYS A 50 -1.49 6.27 10.75
N ASN A 51 -0.65 7.02 10.03
CA ASN A 51 -1.09 7.83 8.90
C ASN A 51 -1.77 6.98 7.81
N ALA A 52 -1.22 5.78 7.53
CA ALA A 52 -1.83 4.85 6.59
C ALA A 52 -3.17 4.30 7.11
N ARG A 53 -3.26 3.98 8.40
CA ARG A 53 -4.52 3.56 9.04
C ARG A 53 -5.58 4.64 8.96
N ASP A 54 -5.27 5.87 9.40
CA ASP A 54 -6.19 7.00 9.37
C ASP A 54 -6.71 7.27 7.94
N PHE A 55 -5.85 7.10 6.93
CA PHE A 55 -6.25 7.20 5.52
C PHE A 55 -7.29 6.15 5.12
N PHE A 56 -7.05 4.87 5.38
CA PHE A 56 -8.01 3.81 5.03
C PHE A 56 -9.27 3.80 5.92
N GLU A 57 -9.17 4.26 7.16
CA GLU A 57 -10.33 4.50 8.05
C GLU A 57 -11.21 5.62 7.50
N SER A 58 -10.63 6.70 6.97
CA SER A 58 -11.39 7.79 6.33
C SER A 58 -12.17 7.31 5.09
N LEU A 59 -11.63 6.30 4.40
CA LEU A 59 -12.27 5.62 3.27
C LEU A 59 -13.21 4.48 3.71
N LYS A 60 -13.41 4.27 5.02
CA LYS A 60 -14.22 3.19 5.61
C LYS A 60 -13.89 1.79 5.02
N ILE A 61 -12.61 1.55 4.68
CA ILE A 61 -12.15 0.26 4.16
C ILE A 61 -11.79 -0.65 5.34
N PRO A 62 -12.35 -1.87 5.45
CA PRO A 62 -11.92 -2.83 6.46
C PRO A 62 -10.49 -3.30 6.17
N TYR A 63 -9.64 -3.37 7.18
CA TYR A 63 -8.25 -3.80 7.03
C TYR A 63 -7.74 -4.52 8.27
N ARG A 64 -6.57 -5.15 8.14
CA ARG A 64 -5.74 -5.60 9.26
C ARG A 64 -4.31 -5.09 9.11
N VAL A 65 -3.61 -4.94 10.23
CA VAL A 65 -2.17 -4.65 10.23
C VAL A 65 -1.42 -5.91 10.64
N VAL A 66 -0.43 -6.29 9.85
CA VAL A 66 0.39 -7.49 10.05
C VAL A 66 1.83 -7.08 10.29
N ASN A 67 2.44 -7.57 11.36
CA ASN A 67 3.88 -7.49 11.57
C ASN A 67 4.56 -8.64 10.82
N ILE A 68 5.44 -8.32 9.89
CA ILE A 68 6.02 -9.30 8.97
C ILE A 68 7.08 -10.14 9.66
N VAL A 69 7.01 -11.46 9.46
CA VAL A 69 7.98 -12.41 10.01
C VAL A 69 9.38 -12.16 9.44
N SER A 70 10.42 -12.43 10.24
CA SER A 70 11.81 -12.11 9.88
C SER A 70 12.27 -12.70 8.55
N GLY A 71 11.86 -13.93 8.22
CA GLY A 71 12.22 -14.60 6.96
C GLY A 71 11.60 -13.99 5.70
N ALA A 72 10.62 -13.11 5.84
CA ALA A 72 9.97 -12.40 4.74
C ALA A 72 10.42 -10.93 4.64
N LEU A 73 11.29 -10.45 5.52
CA LEU A 73 11.87 -9.11 5.43
C LEU A 73 12.89 -9.05 4.29
N ASN A 74 12.93 -7.92 3.59
CA ASN A 74 14.02 -7.61 2.67
C ASN A 74 15.25 -7.12 3.47
N ASN A 75 16.44 -7.22 2.88
CA ASN A 75 17.72 -6.92 3.57
C ASN A 75 17.77 -5.55 4.27
N ALA A 76 17.08 -4.54 3.74
CA ALA A 76 17.11 -3.19 4.30
C ALA A 76 16.19 -3.01 5.52
N ALA A 77 15.09 -3.77 5.65
CA ALA A 77 14.09 -3.51 6.68
C ALA A 77 14.45 -4.18 8.00
N ALA A 78 14.57 -3.39 9.07
CA ALA A 78 14.71 -3.90 10.43
C ALA A 78 13.36 -4.38 11.01
N LYS A 79 12.27 -3.73 10.61
CA LYS A 79 10.89 -4.12 10.92
C LYS A 79 9.97 -3.61 9.82
N LYS A 80 8.94 -4.39 9.49
CA LYS A 80 7.95 -4.05 8.47
C LYS A 80 6.53 -4.36 8.96
N TYR A 81 5.64 -3.40 8.73
CA TYR A 81 4.19 -3.62 8.81
C TYR A 81 3.59 -3.65 7.41
N ASP A 82 2.66 -4.57 7.17
CA ASP A 82 1.74 -4.48 6.03
C ASP A 82 0.33 -4.14 6.54
N LEU A 83 -0.33 -3.18 5.87
CA LEU A 83 -1.77 -2.98 6.00
C LEU A 83 -2.43 -3.67 4.82
N GLU A 84 -3.24 -4.67 5.14
CA GLU A 84 -3.95 -5.47 4.17
C GLU A 84 -5.43 -5.10 4.20
N GLY A 85 -5.95 -4.58 3.09
CA GLY A 85 -7.37 -4.28 2.93
C GLY A 85 -8.16 -5.55 2.67
N TYR A 86 -9.39 -5.61 3.16
CA TYR A 86 -10.30 -6.72 2.91
C TYR A 86 -11.02 -6.54 1.56
N PHE A 87 -11.00 -7.59 0.74
CA PHE A 87 -11.63 -7.64 -0.56
C PHE A 87 -12.82 -8.62 -0.52
N PRO A 88 -14.07 -8.13 -0.45
CA PRO A 88 -15.23 -9.01 -0.30
C PRO A 88 -15.50 -9.91 -1.51
N GLY A 89 -15.12 -9.51 -2.71
CA GLY A 89 -15.23 -10.33 -3.92
C GLY A 89 -14.26 -11.50 -3.92
N PHE A 90 -13.04 -11.29 -3.40
CA PHE A 90 -12.03 -12.35 -3.21
C PHE A 90 -12.20 -13.12 -1.89
N ASN A 91 -12.94 -12.58 -0.92
CA ASN A 91 -13.04 -13.09 0.44
C ASN A 91 -11.65 -13.26 1.10
N GLU A 92 -10.76 -12.28 0.90
CA GLU A 92 -9.36 -12.34 1.33
C GLU A 92 -8.84 -10.94 1.71
N TYR A 93 -7.80 -10.90 2.55
CA TYR A 93 -7.01 -9.70 2.81
C TYR A 93 -5.87 -9.60 1.78
N ARG A 94 -5.68 -8.41 1.19
CA ARG A 94 -4.62 -8.16 0.21
C ARG A 94 -3.84 -6.90 0.57
N GLU A 95 -2.52 -6.95 0.38
CA GLU A 95 -1.60 -5.85 0.71
C GLU A 95 -1.92 -4.57 -0.07
N LEU A 96 -2.18 -3.48 0.68
CA LEU A 96 -2.35 -2.13 0.15
C LEU A 96 -1.19 -1.19 0.53
N VAL A 97 -0.57 -1.41 1.69
CA VAL A 97 0.54 -0.62 2.21
C VAL A 97 1.60 -1.52 2.81
N SER A 98 2.86 -1.15 2.58
CA SER A 98 4.04 -1.65 3.27
C SER A 98 4.75 -0.48 3.94
N CYS A 99 5.07 -0.61 5.23
CA CYS A 99 5.68 0.41 6.08
C CYS A 99 6.92 -0.14 6.78
N SER A 100 8.10 0.35 6.42
CA SER A 100 9.39 -0.19 6.86
C SER A 100 10.24 0.85 7.57
N ASN A 101 10.86 0.44 8.68
CA ASN A 101 12.01 1.15 9.25
C ASN A 101 13.28 0.46 8.76
N CYS A 102 14.09 1.17 7.97
CA CYS A 102 15.35 0.66 7.43
C CYS A 102 16.56 1.07 8.27
N THR A 103 16.35 1.80 9.37
CA THR A 103 17.41 2.35 10.21
C THR A 103 18.48 3.06 9.36
N ASP A 104 19.75 2.82 9.63
CA ASP A 104 20.85 3.44 8.87
C ASP A 104 21.26 2.66 7.61
N TYR A 105 20.61 1.53 7.28
CA TYR A 105 21.01 0.64 6.18
C TYR A 105 21.21 1.38 4.86
N GLN A 106 20.18 2.11 4.42
CA GLN A 106 20.22 2.88 3.16
C GLN A 106 21.14 4.10 3.27
N SER A 107 21.12 4.78 4.42
CA SER A 107 21.89 6.00 4.64
C SER A 107 23.40 5.76 4.62
N ARG A 108 23.86 4.57 5.05
CA ARG A 108 25.27 4.17 5.01
C ARG A 108 25.76 4.03 3.58
N GLU A 109 25.00 3.32 2.74
CA GLU A 109 25.33 3.13 1.33
C GLU A 109 25.31 4.44 0.55
N LEU A 110 24.35 5.32 0.86
CA LEU A 110 24.22 6.64 0.22
C LEU A 110 25.11 7.73 0.84
N GLU A 111 25.86 7.42 1.89
CA GLU A 111 26.69 8.37 2.65
C GLU A 111 25.91 9.60 3.19
N VAL A 112 24.66 9.39 3.60
CA VAL A 112 23.81 10.43 4.22
C VAL A 112 24.08 10.49 5.72
N ARG A 113 24.99 11.38 6.11
CA ARG A 113 25.54 11.46 7.47
C ARG A 113 24.72 12.38 8.36
N LEU A 114 24.68 12.01 9.64
CA LEU A 114 24.25 12.90 10.71
C LEU A 114 25.43 13.74 11.17
N GLN A 115 25.37 15.05 10.95
CA GLN A 115 26.36 15.97 11.49
C GLN A 115 26.10 16.16 13.00
N THR A 116 27.12 15.94 13.82
CA THR A 116 27.08 16.16 15.26
C THR A 116 28.13 17.19 15.67
N ASP A 117 27.84 18.00 16.69
CA ASP A 117 28.75 19.03 17.19
C ASP A 117 29.96 18.45 17.95
N LYS A 118 29.90 17.16 18.28
CA LYS A 118 31.01 16.45 18.92
C LYS A 118 32.06 16.16 17.85
N LYS A 119 33.34 16.38 18.19
CA LYS A 119 34.51 15.93 17.41
C LYS A 119 34.65 14.40 17.43
N ASP A 120 33.55 13.68 17.22
CA ASP A 120 33.53 12.24 17.22
C ASP A 120 34.18 11.73 15.94
N LYS A 121 35.08 10.75 16.08
CA LYS A 121 35.79 10.15 14.93
C LYS A 121 34.91 9.14 14.18
N THR A 122 33.77 8.76 14.76
CA THR A 122 32.84 7.76 14.20
C THR A 122 31.79 8.44 13.33
N LYS A 123 31.67 7.99 12.07
CA LYS A 123 30.60 8.45 11.18
C LYS A 123 29.25 8.03 11.76
N SER A 124 28.38 9.01 12.00
CA SER A 124 26.98 8.78 12.36
C SER A 124 26.10 9.00 11.13
N TYR A 125 25.00 8.26 11.05
CA TYR A 125 24.09 8.30 9.91
C TYR A 125 22.65 8.51 10.38
N VAL A 126 21.83 9.12 9.52
CA VAL A 126 20.39 9.28 9.79
C VAL A 126 19.67 7.95 9.65
N HIS A 127 18.51 7.80 10.28
CA HIS A 127 17.63 6.66 9.97
C HIS A 127 16.69 7.02 8.83
N MET A 128 16.43 6.07 7.93
CA MET A 128 15.53 6.21 6.79
C MET A 128 14.36 5.24 6.91
N LEU A 129 13.15 5.76 6.68
CA LEU A 129 11.91 5.00 6.72
C LEU A 129 11.09 5.31 5.47
N ASN A 130 10.36 4.31 5.00
CA ASN A 130 9.46 4.43 3.87
C ASN A 130 8.14 3.69 4.12
N SER A 131 7.03 4.31 3.73
CA SER A 131 5.71 3.71 3.81
C SER A 131 4.87 4.12 2.62
N THR A 132 4.21 3.16 1.98
CA THR A 132 3.13 3.51 1.06
C THR A 132 2.00 4.17 1.85
N LEU A 133 1.43 5.25 1.31
CA LEU A 133 0.16 5.78 1.79
C LEU A 133 -0.98 5.23 0.93
N CYS A 134 -0.82 5.32 -0.40
CA CYS A 134 -1.80 4.81 -1.35
C CYS A 134 -1.11 4.38 -2.65
N ALA A 135 -1.26 3.11 -3.02
CA ALA A 135 -1.05 2.64 -4.40
C ALA A 135 -2.41 2.68 -5.10
N THR A 136 -2.58 3.60 -6.06
CA THR A 136 -3.90 4.05 -6.50
C THR A 136 -4.76 2.94 -7.09
N GLU A 137 -4.17 2.06 -7.88
CA GLU A 137 -4.87 1.00 -8.61
C GLU A 137 -5.35 -0.09 -7.65
N ARG A 138 -4.52 -0.48 -6.67
CA ARG A 138 -4.92 -1.44 -5.63
C ARG A 138 -5.97 -0.87 -4.69
N ALA A 139 -5.79 0.39 -4.27
CA ALA A 139 -6.77 1.08 -3.45
C ALA A 139 -8.10 1.22 -4.19
N LEU A 140 -8.07 1.54 -5.49
CA LEU A 140 -9.25 1.60 -6.33
C LEU A 140 -9.94 0.23 -6.43
N CYS A 141 -9.22 -0.87 -6.65
CA CYS A 141 -9.82 -2.21 -6.61
C CYS A 141 -10.53 -2.47 -5.27
N CYS A 142 -9.91 -2.10 -4.14
CA CYS A 142 -10.50 -2.28 -2.82
C CYS A 142 -11.78 -1.44 -2.63
N ILE A 143 -11.75 -0.18 -3.09
CA ILE A 143 -12.92 0.71 -3.08
C ILE A 143 -14.04 0.13 -3.95
N LEU A 144 -13.74 -0.25 -5.19
CA LEU A 144 -14.72 -0.80 -6.12
C LEU A 144 -15.44 -2.02 -5.52
N GLU A 145 -14.72 -2.90 -4.83
CA GLU A 145 -15.35 -4.06 -4.20
C GLU A 145 -16.19 -3.73 -2.97
N ASN A 146 -15.70 -2.84 -2.09
CA ASN A 146 -16.38 -2.50 -0.84
C ASN A 146 -17.56 -1.54 -1.05
N TYR A 147 -17.57 -0.78 -2.15
CA TYR A 147 -18.59 0.25 -2.43
C TYR A 147 -19.53 -0.11 -3.59
N GLN A 148 -19.46 -1.33 -4.14
CA GLN A 148 -20.41 -1.75 -5.17
C GLN A 148 -21.84 -1.92 -4.62
N CYS A 149 -22.81 -1.57 -5.45
CA CYS A 149 -24.23 -1.84 -5.27
C CYS A 149 -24.80 -2.47 -6.56
N GLU A 150 -26.11 -2.71 -6.62
CA GLU A 150 -26.74 -3.44 -7.72
C GLU A 150 -26.52 -2.80 -9.10
N ASP A 151 -26.54 -1.46 -9.16
CA ASP A 151 -26.55 -0.64 -10.37
C ASP A 151 -25.33 0.30 -10.48
N GLY A 152 -24.32 0.18 -9.62
CA GLY A 152 -23.09 0.97 -9.73
C GLY A 152 -22.17 0.89 -8.52
N ILE A 153 -21.34 1.92 -8.36
CA ILE A 153 -20.40 2.08 -7.24
C ILE A 153 -20.72 3.38 -6.50
N ILE A 154 -20.86 3.32 -5.19
CA ILE A 154 -20.99 4.51 -4.34
C ILE A 154 -19.62 5.16 -4.18
N VAL A 155 -19.52 6.47 -4.37
CA VAL A 155 -18.26 7.19 -4.16
C VAL A 155 -18.08 7.45 -2.65
N PRO A 156 -16.95 7.05 -2.03
CA PRO A 156 -16.65 7.37 -0.64
C PRO A 156 -16.78 8.88 -0.37
N GLU A 157 -17.44 9.24 0.74
CA GLU A 157 -17.77 10.63 1.09
C GLU A 157 -16.56 11.57 0.99
N VAL A 158 -15.41 11.14 1.51
CA VAL A 158 -14.15 11.90 1.51
C VAL A 158 -13.58 12.13 0.11
N LEU A 159 -13.96 11.33 -0.89
CA LEU A 159 -13.51 11.46 -2.28
C LEU A 159 -14.42 12.34 -3.14
N ARG A 160 -15.69 12.52 -2.76
CA ARG A 160 -16.69 13.27 -3.56
C ARG A 160 -16.21 14.66 -3.98
N PRO A 161 -15.58 15.48 -3.11
CA PRO A 161 -15.09 16.80 -3.50
C PRO A 161 -14.04 16.77 -4.63
N TYR A 162 -13.29 15.67 -4.75
CA TYR A 162 -12.22 15.50 -5.74
C TYR A 162 -12.72 14.93 -7.07
N VAL A 163 -13.97 14.44 -7.12
CA VAL A 163 -14.61 13.90 -8.33
C VAL A 163 -15.85 14.72 -8.74
N GLY A 164 -15.86 16.02 -8.43
CA GLY A 164 -16.93 16.93 -8.85
C GLY A 164 -18.25 16.74 -8.10
N GLY A 165 -18.22 16.21 -6.88
CA GLY A 165 -19.41 15.98 -6.06
C GLY A 165 -20.21 14.74 -6.44
N VAL A 166 -19.71 13.90 -7.36
CA VAL A 166 -20.37 12.66 -7.78
C VAL A 166 -20.52 11.72 -6.59
N GLU A 167 -21.75 11.31 -6.29
CA GLU A 167 -22.04 10.39 -5.18
C GLU A 167 -22.07 8.92 -5.61
N LYS A 168 -22.31 8.66 -6.90
CA LYS A 168 -22.47 7.32 -7.46
C LYS A 168 -22.03 7.28 -8.91
N ILE A 169 -21.29 6.23 -9.27
CA ILE A 169 -20.88 5.92 -10.64
C ILE A 169 -21.70 4.71 -11.12
N PRO A 170 -22.63 4.88 -12.08
CA PRO A 170 -23.50 3.79 -12.54
C PRO A 170 -22.77 2.79 -13.43
N PHE A 171 -23.22 1.53 -13.43
CA PHE A 171 -22.75 0.55 -14.41
C PHE A 171 -23.33 0.86 -15.79
N ILE A 172 -22.46 1.01 -16.79
CA ILE A 172 -22.84 1.32 -18.19
C ILE A 172 -22.73 0.11 -19.13
N ALA A 173 -22.18 -1.00 -18.63
CA ALA A 173 -21.93 -2.21 -19.41
C ALA A 173 -22.31 -3.45 -18.58
N PRO A 174 -22.77 -4.52 -19.24
CA PRO A 174 -23.03 -5.79 -18.55
C PRO A 174 -21.73 -6.40 -18.03
N LYS A 175 -21.86 -7.28 -17.02
CA LYS A 175 -20.71 -8.03 -16.49
C LYS A 175 -20.04 -8.84 -17.61
N PRO A 176 -18.70 -8.89 -17.66
CA PRO A 176 -17.98 -9.65 -18.67
C PRO A 176 -18.37 -11.14 -18.66
N VAL A 177 -18.48 -11.75 -19.83
CA VAL A 177 -18.98 -13.13 -20.01
C VAL A 177 -18.09 -14.16 -19.31
N TRP A 178 -16.78 -13.93 -19.25
CA TRP A 178 -15.80 -14.80 -18.58
C TRP A 178 -16.00 -14.88 -17.05
N ALA A 179 -16.69 -13.92 -16.43
CA ALA A 179 -16.97 -13.94 -14.99
C ALA A 179 -17.98 -15.04 -14.56
N LYS A 180 -18.65 -15.72 -15.52
CA LYS A 180 -19.60 -16.81 -15.22
C LYS A 180 -18.94 -18.18 -15.03
N GLU A 181 -17.72 -18.38 -15.51
CA GLU A 181 -17.11 -19.72 -15.56
C GLU A 181 -16.51 -20.16 -14.21
N GLU A 182 -16.08 -19.23 -13.35
CA GLU A 182 -15.44 -19.56 -12.06
C GLU A 182 -16.42 -20.14 -11.01
N LYS A 183 -17.72 -19.82 -11.08
CA LYS A 183 -18.72 -20.44 -10.17
C LYS A 183 -18.97 -21.93 -10.45
N LYS A 184 -18.51 -22.47 -11.59
CA LYS A 184 -18.63 -23.90 -11.92
C LYS A 184 -17.40 -24.72 -11.53
N SER A 185 -16.22 -24.13 -11.37
CA SER A 185 -14.99 -24.86 -11.05
C SER A 185 -14.82 -25.13 -9.55
N THR A 186 -15.44 -24.35 -8.67
CA THR A 186 -15.37 -24.51 -7.20
C THR A 186 -16.31 -25.56 -6.60
N LYS A 187 -17.06 -26.32 -7.44
CA LYS A 187 -17.92 -27.44 -7.00
C LYS A 187 -17.35 -28.84 -7.26
N LYS A 188 -16.06 -28.95 -7.60
CA LYS A 188 -15.36 -30.25 -7.65
C LYS A 188 -14.10 -30.19 -6.80
N ASN A 189 -14.25 -30.53 -5.53
CA ASN A 189 -13.36 -31.37 -4.73
C ASN A 189 -14.02 -31.66 -3.38
#